data_AF-A0AAD5E7H4-F1
#
_entry.id   AF-A0AAD5E7H4-F1
#
_cell.length_a   1.000
_cell.length_b   1.000
_cell.length_c   1.000
_cell.angle_alpha   90.00
_cell.angle_beta   90.00
_cell.angle_gamma   90.00
#
_symmetry.space_group_name_H-M   'P 1'
#
loop_
_entity.id
_entity.type
_entity.pdbx_description
1 polymer ?
#
loop_
_entity_poly.entity_id
_entity_poly.type
_entity_poly.pdbx_seq_one_letter_code
_entity_poly.pdbx_strand_id
1 'polypeptide(L)'
;MNLIIFNEPIKRKYWTTQQTKQKKLTASMVTFFFFPVILGPVQQADTGQWLFVRSFYLMPQFAAQRRSIFTNFPIPFEHPYTVPVLIAALSTSSLIYYYLSASHDAELRNAQRRRDLQKRKSMKRPEDRFASMKHNGHYVNPFEEWQDVTVYETIVHWIARLKGNGIPYDRKKLEEALPVKTPDLELIKAANAKDSSRQMTESWVEVEKDSSSTSQRKTTITWFGQSTCIVTLDGLTILTDPVFSARSVNDYVGPKRLRTVPGSIKDYKGIIDIVLVSHDHFDHLDEQVVRELNNTVTWYIPLGLRDWFVRRGVLNVIELDWWQEIHHKERPDVVIAAVPAMHWSGSRIPFDKNTSLWSSFVVKSPNGSFFFCGDTGYSDELFSVIGKLYAPFSLAAFPIGSYEPRRLMKHVHMGPDEAVKAHNDLGRPTLSVGIHWGTFMMSDEHYLDPPKKLKEAWLESEANHQPVDANRKSQFITTAFGETVLVEN
;
A
#
# COMPACT_ATOMS: atom_id res chain seq x y z
N MET A 1 -13.34 -4.84 -31.23
CA MET A 1 -14.62 -4.10 -31.33
C MET A 1 -15.72 -5.03 -30.84
N ASN A 2 -16.52 -4.58 -29.86
CA ASN A 2 -17.59 -5.24 -29.07
C ASN A 2 -17.29 -5.16 -27.56
N LEU A 3 -17.49 -3.96 -27.01
CA LEU A 3 -17.63 -3.69 -25.59
C LEU A 3 -19.08 -4.05 -25.20
N ILE A 4 -19.28 -5.06 -24.36
CA ILE A 4 -20.59 -5.33 -23.75
C ILE A 4 -20.65 -4.54 -22.44
N ILE A 5 -21.36 -3.41 -22.48
CA ILE A 5 -21.64 -2.55 -21.33
C ILE A 5 -23.00 -2.98 -20.76
N PHE A 6 -23.03 -3.55 -19.57
CA PHE A 6 -24.27 -3.71 -18.81
C PHE A 6 -24.62 -2.36 -18.16
N ASN A 7 -25.65 -1.71 -18.68
CA ASN A 7 -26.21 -0.47 -18.14
C ASN A 7 -27.65 -0.75 -17.74
N GLU A 8 -27.91 -0.92 -16.44
CA GLU A 8 -29.26 -1.03 -15.88
C GLU A 8 -29.37 -0.09 -14.65
N PRO A 9 -30.30 0.88 -14.65
CA PRO A 9 -30.38 1.92 -13.62
C PRO A 9 -31.25 1.47 -12.44
N ILE A 10 -30.62 1.18 -11.29
CA ILE A 10 -31.35 0.89 -10.06
C ILE A 10 -31.97 2.18 -9.50
N LYS A 11 -33.30 2.15 -9.44
CA LYS A 11 -34.24 3.20 -9.02
C LYS A 11 -33.85 3.94 -7.73
N ARG A 12 -33.68 5.26 -7.83
CA ARG A 12 -33.74 6.24 -6.72
C ARG A 12 -35.15 6.28 -6.14
N LYS A 13 -35.40 5.68 -4.96
CA LYS A 13 -36.60 6.05 -4.16
C LYS A 13 -36.56 5.86 -2.64
N TYR A 14 -35.42 5.54 -2.01
CA TYR A 14 -35.36 5.31 -0.55
C TYR A 14 -34.32 6.13 0.24
N TRP A 15 -33.72 7.15 -0.38
CA TRP A 15 -32.54 7.83 0.21
C TRP A 15 -32.81 9.10 1.03
N THR A 16 -34.01 9.65 1.04
CA THR A 16 -34.29 10.95 1.71
C THR A 16 -34.82 10.83 3.14
N THR A 17 -35.40 9.70 3.53
CA THR A 17 -36.10 9.57 4.83
C THR A 17 -35.21 9.06 5.97
N GLN A 18 -34.13 8.32 5.68
CA GLN A 18 -33.21 7.82 6.71
C GLN A 18 -32.10 8.82 7.07
N GLN A 19 -31.57 9.59 6.12
CA GLN A 19 -30.60 10.65 6.43
C GLN A 19 -31.20 11.72 7.37
N THR A 20 -32.49 12.02 7.26
CA THR A 20 -33.18 12.98 8.15
C THR A 20 -33.45 12.41 9.54
N LYS A 21 -33.72 11.09 9.68
CA LYS A 21 -33.85 10.45 11.00
C LYS A 21 -32.49 10.23 11.69
N GLN A 22 -31.44 9.95 10.93
CA GLN A 22 -30.10 9.68 11.48
C GLN A 22 -29.35 10.98 11.83
N LYS A 23 -29.51 12.06 11.05
CA LYS A 23 -29.09 13.42 11.45
C LYS A 23 -29.76 13.91 12.74
N LYS A 24 -31.00 13.47 13.02
CA LYS A 24 -31.71 13.79 14.27
C LYS A 24 -31.18 12.98 15.47
N LEU A 25 -30.71 11.74 15.25
CA LEU A 25 -30.08 10.92 16.30
C LEU A 25 -28.64 11.38 16.61
N THR A 26 -27.84 11.72 15.60
CA THR A 26 -26.48 12.26 15.83
C THR A 26 -26.52 13.62 16.54
N ALA A 27 -27.51 14.46 16.25
CA ALA A 27 -27.74 15.69 17.00
C ALA A 27 -28.20 15.47 18.47
N SER A 28 -28.57 14.25 18.85
CA SER A 28 -29.03 13.93 20.22
C SER A 28 -27.97 13.20 21.07
N MET A 29 -26.96 12.57 20.45
CA MET A 29 -25.92 11.81 21.16
C MET A 29 -24.64 12.61 21.47
N VAL A 30 -24.45 13.82 20.91
CA VAL A 30 -23.34 14.73 21.26
C VAL A 30 -23.74 15.67 22.40
N THR A 31 -24.41 15.15 23.42
CA THR A 31 -24.79 15.92 24.63
C THR A 31 -23.94 15.48 25.81
N PHE A 32 -22.62 15.56 25.67
CA PHE A 32 -21.67 15.53 26.78
C PHE A 32 -20.71 16.71 26.62
N PHE A 33 -20.91 17.72 27.47
CA PHE A 33 -20.05 18.88 27.79
C PHE A 33 -18.97 19.29 26.76
N PHE A 34 -19.35 19.91 25.64
CA PHE A 34 -18.40 20.72 24.86
C PHE A 34 -19.10 21.98 24.34
N PHE A 35 -18.67 23.13 24.86
CA PHE A 35 -19.27 24.44 24.60
C PHE A 35 -18.59 25.12 23.41
N PRO A 36 -19.29 25.43 22.30
CA PRO A 36 -18.77 26.35 21.31
C PRO A 36 -18.75 27.76 21.92
N VAL A 37 -17.55 28.27 22.22
CA VAL A 37 -17.33 29.67 22.64
C VAL A 37 -17.49 30.56 21.40
N ILE A 38 -18.52 31.39 21.38
CA ILE A 38 -18.67 32.45 20.37
C ILE A 38 -18.18 33.76 21.00
N LEU A 39 -17.15 34.37 20.40
CA LEU A 39 -16.61 35.66 20.85
C LEU A 39 -17.54 36.79 20.39
N GLY A 40 -18.03 37.59 21.35
CA GLY A 40 -18.78 38.82 21.10
C GLY A 40 -17.86 40.04 20.90
N PRO A 41 -18.43 41.20 20.51
CA PRO A 41 -17.67 42.44 20.37
C PRO A 41 -17.05 42.88 21.72
N VAL A 42 -15.82 43.39 21.66
CA VAL A 42 -15.14 44.02 22.81
C VAL A 42 -15.86 45.34 23.10
N GLN A 43 -16.34 45.52 24.33
CA GLN A 43 -16.90 46.79 24.80
C GLN A 43 -15.97 47.41 25.84
N GLN A 44 -15.77 48.73 25.74
CA GLN A 44 -14.99 49.52 26.66
C GLN A 44 -15.92 50.06 27.76
N ALA A 45 -15.63 49.72 29.01
CA ALA A 45 -16.32 50.28 30.17
C ALA A 45 -15.31 51.02 31.06
N ASP A 46 -15.80 51.91 31.95
CA ASP A 46 -14.97 52.82 32.78
C ASP A 46 -13.98 52.12 33.73
N THR A 47 -14.01 50.79 33.82
CA THR A 47 -13.11 49.97 34.65
C THR A 47 -12.33 48.90 33.87
N GLY A 48 -12.23 49.03 32.53
CA GLY A 48 -11.38 48.18 31.68
C GLY A 48 -12.07 47.58 30.44
N GLN A 49 -11.30 46.90 29.59
CA GLN A 49 -11.82 46.18 28.41
C GLN A 49 -12.33 44.78 28.76
N TRP A 50 -13.55 44.45 28.30
CA TRP A 50 -14.20 43.17 28.58
C TRP A 50 -14.52 42.42 27.29
N LEU A 51 -14.18 41.13 27.24
CA LEU A 51 -14.63 40.23 26.17
C LEU A 51 -15.82 39.43 26.65
N PHE A 52 -16.92 39.51 25.91
CA PHE A 52 -18.10 38.70 26.16
C PHE A 52 -17.97 37.36 25.44
N VAL A 53 -17.79 36.29 26.21
CA VAL A 53 -17.83 34.91 25.72
C VAL A 53 -19.27 34.40 25.82
N ARG A 54 -19.88 34.08 24.67
CA ARG A 54 -21.18 33.38 24.65
C ARG A 54 -20.94 31.89 24.77
N SER A 55 -21.47 31.28 25.83
CA SER A 55 -21.50 29.83 26.03
C SER A 55 -22.91 29.27 25.78
N PHE A 56 -22.99 28.09 25.16
CA PHE A 56 -24.26 27.47 24.72
C PHE A 56 -24.69 26.38 25.70
N TYR A 57 -25.77 26.58 26.47
CA TYR A 57 -26.33 25.55 27.34
C TYR A 57 -27.52 24.84 26.68
N LEU A 58 -27.42 23.52 26.49
CA LEU A 58 -28.56 22.64 26.25
C LEU A 58 -28.75 21.77 27.50
N MET A 59 -29.72 22.12 28.34
CA MET A 59 -30.13 21.24 29.44
C MET A 59 -30.88 20.02 28.89
N PRO A 60 -30.57 18.79 29.31
CA PRO A 60 -31.37 17.63 28.99
C PRO A 60 -32.54 17.57 29.96
N GLN A 61 -33.68 18.16 29.60
CA GLN A 61 -34.95 17.78 30.21
C GLN A 61 -35.99 17.49 29.13
N PHE A 62 -36.74 16.43 29.42
CA PHE A 62 -37.77 15.82 28.62
C PHE A 62 -38.71 16.85 27.97
N ALA A 63 -39.04 16.58 26.70
CA ALA A 63 -40.19 17.06 25.93
C ALA A 63 -40.72 18.49 26.19
N ALA A 64 -40.72 19.28 25.11
CA ALA A 64 -41.53 20.48 24.90
C ALA A 64 -41.09 21.79 25.60
N GLN A 65 -39.88 22.27 25.30
CA GLN A 65 -39.54 23.67 24.96
C GLN A 65 -38.02 23.85 25.04
N ARG A 66 -37.32 23.93 23.91
CA ARG A 66 -35.91 24.32 23.89
C ARG A 66 -35.81 25.83 24.08
N ARG A 67 -35.61 26.31 25.31
CA ARG A 67 -35.15 27.68 25.58
C ARG A 67 -33.62 27.69 25.65
N SER A 68 -32.98 28.43 24.75
CA SER A 68 -31.55 28.73 24.84
C SER A 68 -31.32 29.72 25.99
N ILE A 69 -30.58 29.31 27.02
CA ILE A 69 -30.14 30.20 28.09
C ILE A 69 -28.73 30.67 27.72
N PHE A 70 -28.55 31.99 27.59
CA PHE A 70 -27.26 32.62 27.34
C PHE A 70 -26.74 33.20 28.66
N THR A 71 -25.60 32.69 29.14
CA THR A 71 -24.85 33.33 30.23
C THR A 71 -23.62 34.01 29.65
N ASN A 72 -23.56 35.32 29.83
CA ASN A 72 -22.42 36.14 29.46
C ASN A 72 -21.47 36.17 30.65
N PHE A 73 -20.26 35.64 30.48
CA PHE A 73 -19.19 35.81 31.46
C PHE A 73 -18.28 36.94 31.02
N PRO A 74 -18.10 37.99 31.84
CA PRO A 74 -17.13 39.04 31.56
C PRO A 74 -15.73 38.49 31.85
N ILE A 75 -14.87 38.42 30.82
CA ILE A 75 -13.45 38.07 31.00
C ILE A 75 -12.63 39.36 30.90
N PRO A 76 -11.89 39.74 31.95
CA PRO A 76 -11.07 40.96 31.92
C PRO A 76 -9.94 40.78 30.92
N PHE A 77 -9.89 41.64 29.89
CA PHE A 77 -8.89 41.55 28.82
C PHE A 77 -7.48 41.96 29.28
N GLU A 78 -7.41 42.71 30.37
CA GLU A 78 -6.18 43.28 30.92
C GLU A 78 -5.32 42.25 31.69
N HIS A 79 -5.86 41.06 31.97
CA HIS A 79 -5.10 40.03 32.65
C HIS A 79 -4.11 39.34 31.69
N PRO A 80 -2.82 39.18 32.04
CA PRO A 80 -1.78 38.68 31.13
C PRO A 80 -2.04 37.26 30.60
N TYR A 81 -2.89 36.48 31.27
CA TYR A 81 -3.26 35.11 30.85
C TYR A 81 -4.58 35.02 30.08
N THR A 82 -5.37 36.08 29.94
CA THR A 82 -6.68 36.02 29.26
C THR A 82 -6.55 35.57 27.80
N VAL A 83 -5.66 36.21 27.03
CA VAL A 83 -5.44 35.86 25.62
C VAL A 83 -4.84 34.45 25.47
N PRO A 84 -3.78 34.06 26.21
CA PRO A 84 -3.26 32.68 26.17
C PRO A 84 -4.31 31.61 26.50
N VAL A 85 -5.15 31.83 27.53
CA VAL A 85 -6.20 30.88 27.94
C VAL A 85 -7.28 30.76 26.86
N LEU A 86 -7.69 31.86 26.23
CA LEU A 86 -8.65 31.83 25.13
C LEU A 86 -8.11 31.10 23.91
N ILE A 87 -6.85 31.36 23.52
CA ILE A 87 -6.20 30.63 22.42
C ILE A 87 -6.14 29.13 22.73
N ALA A 88 -5.72 28.75 23.94
CA ALA A 88 -5.65 27.37 24.37
C ALA A 88 -7.04 26.69 24.35
N ALA A 89 -8.08 27.37 24.87
CA ALA A 89 -9.44 26.86 24.90
C ALA A 89 -10.03 26.67 23.49
N LEU A 90 -9.87 27.65 22.59
CA LEU A 90 -10.34 27.57 21.21
C LEU A 90 -9.59 26.51 20.41
N SER A 91 -8.27 26.42 20.58
CA SER A 91 -7.44 25.42 19.91
C SER A 91 -7.80 24.00 20.38
N THR A 92 -7.96 23.81 21.69
CA THR A 92 -8.35 22.52 22.28
C THR A 92 -9.76 22.13 21.82
N SER A 93 -10.71 23.06 21.84
CA SER A 93 -12.09 22.80 21.38
C SER A 93 -12.12 22.44 19.89
N SER A 94 -11.34 23.13 19.06
CA SER A 94 -11.22 22.82 17.63
C SER A 94 -10.60 21.43 17.41
N LEU A 95 -9.52 21.10 18.13
CA LEU A 95 -8.87 19.79 18.06
C LEU A 95 -9.85 18.66 18.42
N ILE A 96 -10.61 18.83 19.51
CA ILE A 96 -11.63 17.86 19.95
C ILE A 96 -12.73 17.74 18.91
N TYR A 97 -13.24 18.85 18.36
CA TYR A 97 -14.26 18.82 17.31
C TYR A 97 -13.78 18.04 16.07
N TYR A 98 -12.58 18.35 15.56
CA TYR A 98 -12.02 17.64 14.42
C TYR A 98 -11.77 16.16 14.72
N TYR A 99 -11.30 15.84 15.93
CA TYR A 99 -11.13 14.46 16.38
C TYR A 99 -12.45 13.69 16.40
N LEU A 100 -13.51 14.26 16.99
CA LEU A 100 -14.83 13.63 17.06
C LEU A 100 -15.46 13.50 15.67
N SER A 101 -15.34 14.51 14.81
CA SER A 101 -15.82 14.46 13.43
C SER A 101 -15.10 13.36 12.64
N ALA A 102 -13.77 13.31 12.71
CA ALA A 102 -12.98 12.30 12.01
C ALA A 102 -13.28 10.88 12.51
N SER A 103 -13.46 10.72 13.83
CA SER A 103 -13.83 9.45 14.46
C SER A 103 -15.22 8.99 14.03
N HIS A 104 -16.20 9.90 14.04
CA HIS A 104 -17.56 9.60 13.58
C HIS A 104 -17.60 9.19 12.10
N ASP A 105 -16.87 9.91 11.24
CA ASP A 105 -16.78 9.57 9.83
C ASP A 105 -16.11 8.21 9.60
N ALA A 106 -15.08 7.87 10.39
CA ALA A 106 -14.45 6.55 10.35
C ALA A 106 -15.41 5.42 10.78
N GLU A 107 -16.19 5.64 11.85
CA GLU A 107 -17.23 4.70 12.29
C GLU A 107 -18.31 4.49 11.23
N LEU A 108 -18.78 5.57 10.59
CA LEU A 108 -19.76 5.50 9.51
C LEU A 108 -19.23 4.70 8.31
N ARG A 109 -18.00 4.97 7.88
CA ARG A 109 -17.34 4.20 6.81
C ARG A 109 -17.24 2.73 7.18
N ASN A 110 -16.82 2.41 8.40
CA ASN A 110 -16.76 1.03 8.87
C ASN A 110 -18.13 0.34 8.94
N ALA A 111 -19.17 1.03 9.38
CA ALA A 111 -20.53 0.50 9.43
C ALA A 111 -21.08 0.23 8.01
N GLN A 112 -20.73 1.07 7.03
CA GLN A 112 -21.07 0.82 5.63
C GLN A 112 -20.28 -0.37 5.08
N ARG A 113 -18.96 -0.41 5.31
CA ARG A 113 -18.07 -1.51 4.94
C ARG A 113 -18.59 -2.86 5.44
N ARG A 114 -18.91 -2.97 6.73
CA ARG A 114 -19.45 -4.21 7.33
C ARG A 114 -20.74 -4.68 6.67
N ARG A 115 -21.64 -3.76 6.30
CA ARG A 115 -22.87 -4.10 5.57
C ARG A 115 -22.57 -4.64 4.17
N ASP A 116 -21.58 -4.07 3.49
CA ASP A 116 -21.18 -4.53 2.16
C ASP A 116 -20.49 -5.90 2.23
N LEU A 117 -19.62 -6.12 3.23
CA LEU A 117 -19.02 -7.43 3.50
C LEU A 117 -20.08 -8.50 3.75
N GLN A 118 -21.10 -8.21 4.57
CA GLN A 118 -22.18 -9.15 4.85
C GLN A 118 -22.93 -9.59 3.59
N LYS A 119 -23.16 -8.67 2.64
CA LYS A 119 -23.77 -9.01 1.34
C LYS A 119 -22.85 -9.91 0.51
N ARG A 120 -21.54 -9.62 0.54
CA ARG A 120 -20.51 -10.33 -0.22
C ARG A 120 -20.26 -11.75 0.27
N LYS A 121 -20.49 -12.07 1.55
CA LYS A 121 -20.37 -13.44 2.08
C LYS A 121 -21.17 -14.48 1.28
N SER A 122 -22.28 -14.07 0.70
CA SER A 122 -23.17 -14.95 -0.08
C SER A 122 -22.78 -15.08 -1.56
N MET A 123 -21.75 -14.36 -2.02
CA MET A 123 -21.31 -14.42 -3.41
C MET A 123 -20.63 -15.76 -3.70
N LYS A 124 -21.01 -16.38 -4.82
CA LYS A 124 -20.54 -17.72 -5.21
C LYS A 124 -19.07 -17.73 -5.63
N ARG A 125 -18.64 -16.67 -6.32
CA ARG A 125 -17.26 -16.56 -6.81
C ARG A 125 -16.40 -15.89 -5.75
N PRO A 126 -15.27 -16.51 -5.35
CA PRO A 126 -14.36 -15.90 -4.40
C PRO A 126 -13.85 -14.53 -4.86
N GLU A 127 -13.60 -14.35 -6.16
CA GLU A 127 -13.15 -13.06 -6.73
C GLU A 127 -14.12 -11.91 -6.43
N ASP A 128 -15.43 -12.15 -6.53
CA ASP A 128 -16.47 -11.15 -6.30
C ASP A 128 -16.45 -10.64 -4.85
N ARG A 129 -16.03 -11.48 -3.90
CA ARG A 129 -15.87 -11.08 -2.49
C ARG A 129 -14.77 -10.03 -2.32
N PHE A 130 -13.71 -10.12 -3.12
CA PHE A 130 -12.57 -9.22 -3.13
C PHE A 130 -12.60 -8.16 -4.24
N ALA A 131 -13.73 -7.96 -4.92
CA ALA A 131 -13.84 -6.87 -5.90
C ALA A 131 -13.60 -5.50 -5.23
N SER A 132 -12.99 -4.54 -5.92
CA SER A 132 -12.73 -3.22 -5.35
C SER A 132 -14.04 -2.54 -4.89
N MET A 133 -13.93 -1.67 -3.88
CA MET A 133 -15.05 -0.91 -3.32
C MET A 133 -14.69 0.54 -3.13
N LYS A 134 -15.65 1.44 -3.37
CA LYS A 134 -15.47 2.88 -3.22
C LYS A 134 -16.64 3.50 -2.47
N HIS A 135 -16.35 4.25 -1.40
CA HIS A 135 -17.32 5.05 -0.65
C HIS A 135 -16.92 6.52 -0.72
N ASN A 136 -17.82 7.39 -1.17
CA ASN A 136 -17.60 8.84 -1.28
C ASN A 136 -16.30 9.25 -1.99
N GLY A 137 -15.89 8.51 -3.03
CA GLY A 137 -14.67 8.83 -3.77
C GLY A 137 -13.39 8.18 -3.22
N HIS A 138 -13.47 7.41 -2.13
CA HIS A 138 -12.33 6.74 -1.50
C HIS A 138 -12.47 5.22 -1.55
N TYR A 139 -11.40 4.51 -1.89
CA TYR A 139 -11.37 3.05 -1.86
C TYR A 139 -11.40 2.50 -0.44
N VAL A 140 -12.05 1.34 -0.28
CA VAL A 140 -12.30 0.71 1.03
C VAL A 140 -11.95 -0.77 0.96
N ASN A 141 -11.29 -1.27 2.00
CA ASN A 141 -10.86 -2.65 2.11
C ASN A 141 -12.04 -3.65 2.21
N PRO A 142 -12.13 -4.65 1.31
CA PRO A 142 -13.11 -5.73 1.38
C PRO A 142 -12.72 -6.88 2.33
N PHE A 143 -11.76 -6.69 3.23
CA PHE A 143 -11.22 -7.74 4.10
C PHE A 143 -11.85 -7.70 5.50
N GLU A 144 -12.17 -8.85 6.08
CA GLU A 144 -12.72 -8.91 7.44
C GLU A 144 -11.67 -8.54 8.49
N GLU A 145 -10.42 -8.89 8.18
CA GLU A 145 -9.20 -8.68 8.94
C GLU A 145 -8.80 -7.20 9.00
N TRP A 146 -9.30 -6.38 8.08
CA TRP A 146 -9.03 -4.94 8.06
C TRP A 146 -9.59 -4.25 9.31
N GLN A 147 -8.74 -3.48 9.98
CA GLN A 147 -9.07 -2.68 11.14
C GLN A 147 -8.63 -1.25 10.91
N ASP A 148 -9.55 -0.28 11.07
CA ASP A 148 -9.12 1.11 11.09
C ASP A 148 -8.46 1.39 12.45
N VAL A 149 -7.20 1.79 12.40
CA VAL A 149 -6.48 2.29 13.58
C VAL A 149 -6.78 3.77 13.74
N THR A 150 -7.06 4.20 14.97
CA THR A 150 -7.35 5.60 15.23
C THR A 150 -6.08 6.44 15.16
N VAL A 151 -6.20 7.68 14.70
CA VAL A 151 -5.09 8.64 14.67
C VAL A 151 -4.47 8.81 16.06
N TYR A 152 -5.31 8.77 17.11
CA TYR A 152 -4.84 8.84 18.50
C TYR A 152 -3.93 7.66 18.86
N GLU A 153 -4.33 6.42 18.57
CA GLU A 153 -3.51 5.24 18.85
C GLU A 153 -2.17 5.30 18.11
N THR A 154 -2.18 5.73 16.85
CA THR A 154 -0.97 5.92 16.05
C THR A 154 -0.06 7.00 16.67
N ILE A 155 -0.60 8.18 16.98
CA ILE A 155 0.17 9.29 17.55
C ILE A 155 0.74 8.93 18.92
N VAL A 156 -0.09 8.38 19.82
CA VAL A 156 0.34 7.98 21.16
C VAL A 156 1.46 6.97 21.08
N HIS A 157 1.34 5.97 20.20
CA HIS A 157 2.40 4.99 20.00
C HIS A 157 3.71 5.64 19.55
N TRP A 158 3.66 6.47 18.51
CA TRP A 158 4.87 7.08 17.95
C TRP A 158 5.52 8.12 18.88
N ILE A 159 4.73 8.83 19.70
CA ILE A 159 5.26 9.77 20.70
C ILE A 159 5.80 9.01 21.92
N ALA A 160 5.12 7.97 22.39
CA ALA A 160 5.52 7.16 23.53
C ALA A 160 6.61 6.12 23.18
N ARG A 161 7.10 6.14 21.94
CA ARG A 161 8.11 5.22 21.44
C ARG A 161 9.45 5.45 22.14
N LEU A 162 9.77 4.57 23.08
CA LEU A 162 11.06 4.57 23.80
C LEU A 162 12.08 3.60 23.18
N LYS A 163 11.62 2.61 22.42
CA LYS A 163 12.45 1.54 21.87
C LYS A 163 12.92 1.91 20.46
N GLY A 164 14.23 1.87 20.22
CA GLY A 164 14.81 1.98 18.88
C GLY A 164 14.82 0.64 18.13
N ASN A 165 15.06 0.70 16.82
CA ASN A 165 15.11 -0.49 15.94
C ASN A 165 16.40 -1.32 16.01
N GLY A 166 17.23 -1.10 17.02
CA GLY A 166 18.51 -1.79 17.21
C GLY A 166 19.58 -1.51 16.14
N ILE A 167 19.40 -0.49 15.31
CA ILE A 167 20.40 -0.09 14.31
C ILE A 167 21.71 0.28 15.03
N PRO A 168 22.86 -0.33 14.69
CA PRO A 168 24.13 0.02 15.29
C PRO A 168 24.56 1.43 14.85
N TYR A 169 25.15 2.19 15.78
CA TYR A 169 25.81 3.47 15.45
C TYR A 169 27.05 3.28 14.56
N ASP A 170 27.72 2.14 14.71
CA ASP A 170 28.89 1.77 13.91
C ASP A 170 28.45 1.32 12.51
N ARG A 171 28.81 2.13 11.52
CA ARG A 171 28.52 1.88 10.11
C ARG A 171 29.14 0.58 9.60
N LYS A 172 30.30 0.16 10.12
CA LYS A 172 30.96 -1.07 9.70
C LYS A 172 30.13 -2.30 10.10
N LYS A 173 29.57 -2.32 11.31
CA LYS A 173 28.65 -3.37 11.75
C LYS A 173 27.38 -3.43 10.90
N LEU A 174 26.87 -2.27 10.49
CA LEU A 174 25.72 -2.21 9.58
C LEU A 174 26.06 -2.75 8.19
N GLU A 175 27.26 -2.46 7.69
CA GLU A 175 27.79 -2.94 6.40
C GLU A 175 28.00 -4.46 6.39
N GLU A 176 28.51 -5.01 7.49
CA GLU A 176 28.67 -6.45 7.68
C GLU A 176 27.32 -7.17 7.81
N ALA A 177 26.35 -6.57 8.53
CA ALA A 177 25.03 -7.17 8.74
C ALA A 177 24.11 -7.10 7.51
N LEU A 178 24.23 -6.03 6.71
CA LEU A 178 23.42 -5.80 5.51
C LEU A 178 24.33 -5.48 4.30
N PRO A 179 25.01 -6.51 3.76
CA PRO A 179 25.95 -6.31 2.67
C PRO A 179 25.24 -5.82 1.40
N VAL A 180 25.95 -4.99 0.64
CA VAL A 180 25.53 -4.51 -0.69
C VAL A 180 26.48 -5.14 -1.72
N LYS A 181 25.92 -5.99 -2.57
CA LYS A 181 26.59 -6.63 -3.70
C LYS A 181 26.34 -5.84 -4.98
N THR A 182 27.25 -5.96 -5.94
CA THR A 182 27.04 -5.44 -7.29
C THR A 182 26.10 -6.39 -8.05
N PRO A 183 24.99 -5.88 -8.63
CA PRO A 183 24.12 -6.67 -9.49
C PRO A 183 24.84 -7.29 -10.69
N ASP A 184 24.42 -8.49 -11.07
CA ASP A 184 24.96 -9.18 -12.25
C ASP A 184 24.24 -8.67 -13.51
N LEU A 185 24.70 -7.52 -14.02
CA LEU A 185 24.12 -6.89 -15.22
C LEU A 185 24.23 -7.79 -16.46
N GLU A 186 25.29 -8.57 -16.57
CA GLU A 186 25.51 -9.44 -17.72
C GLU A 186 24.49 -10.57 -17.71
N LEU A 187 24.22 -11.17 -16.55
CA LEU A 187 23.14 -12.15 -16.41
C LEU A 187 21.76 -11.55 -16.67
N ILE A 188 21.48 -10.34 -16.17
CA ILE A 188 20.20 -9.65 -16.41
C ILE A 188 20.02 -9.38 -17.92
N LYS A 189 21.05 -8.87 -18.60
CA LYS A 189 21.02 -8.61 -20.05
C LYS A 189 20.94 -9.89 -20.87
N ALA A 190 21.68 -10.93 -20.51
CA ALA A 190 21.65 -12.22 -21.18
C ALA A 190 20.27 -12.89 -21.05
N ALA A 191 19.62 -12.74 -19.88
CA ALA A 191 18.24 -13.21 -19.68
C ALA A 191 17.21 -12.37 -20.46
N ASN A 192 17.50 -11.08 -20.72
CA ASN A 192 16.66 -10.21 -21.56
C ASN A 192 16.84 -10.47 -23.07
N ALA A 193 18.02 -10.97 -23.50
CA ALA A 193 18.46 -11.03 -24.90
C ALA A 193 17.30 -11.31 -25.88
N LYS A 194 16.80 -10.21 -26.45
CA LYS A 194 15.69 -10.22 -27.40
C LYS A 194 16.16 -11.00 -28.61
N ASP A 195 15.48 -12.10 -28.90
CA ASP A 195 15.76 -12.94 -30.07
C ASP A 195 15.88 -12.03 -31.30
N SER A 196 17.07 -11.98 -31.89
CA SER A 196 17.45 -11.10 -33.01
C SER A 196 16.66 -11.41 -34.29
N SER A 197 15.86 -12.48 -34.28
CA SER A 197 14.83 -12.79 -35.29
C SER A 197 13.67 -11.78 -35.35
N ARG A 198 13.60 -10.81 -34.42
CA ARG A 198 12.52 -9.80 -34.35
C ARG A 198 12.75 -8.54 -35.19
N GLN A 199 13.88 -8.37 -35.86
CA GLN A 199 13.92 -7.49 -37.04
C GLN A 199 13.26 -8.25 -38.20
N MET A 200 11.98 -7.99 -38.43
CA MET A 200 11.32 -8.39 -39.67
C MET A 200 12.07 -7.77 -40.85
N THR A 201 12.97 -8.53 -41.45
CA THR A 201 13.30 -8.37 -42.87
C THR A 201 12.21 -9.10 -43.64
N GLU A 202 11.44 -8.35 -44.43
CA GLU A 202 10.65 -8.90 -45.54
C GLU A 202 11.62 -9.61 -46.51
N SER A 203 11.91 -10.88 -46.25
CA SER A 203 12.63 -11.73 -47.19
C SER A 203 12.15 -13.15 -47.05
N TRP A 204 11.46 -13.63 -48.09
CA TRP A 204 10.98 -15.00 -48.26
C TRP A 204 12.16 -15.96 -48.48
N VAL A 205 12.93 -16.23 -47.43
CA VAL A 205 13.90 -17.33 -47.44
C VAL A 205 13.58 -18.21 -46.23
N GLU A 206 13.09 -19.41 -46.52
CA GLU A 206 13.01 -20.50 -45.54
C GLU A 206 14.44 -20.87 -45.13
N VAL A 207 14.88 -20.31 -43.99
CA VAL A 207 16.08 -20.78 -43.31
C VAL A 207 15.61 -21.91 -42.38
N GLU A 208 16.14 -23.11 -42.61
CA GLU A 208 15.96 -24.27 -41.73
C GLU A 208 16.20 -23.86 -40.27
N LYS A 209 15.17 -24.07 -39.43
CA LYS A 209 15.29 -23.92 -37.98
C LYS A 209 16.16 -25.04 -37.45
N ASP A 210 17.43 -24.74 -37.22
CA ASP A 210 18.26 -25.52 -36.32
C ASP A 210 17.69 -25.35 -34.89
N SER A 211 16.94 -26.35 -34.43
CA SER A 211 16.22 -26.34 -33.15
C SER A 211 17.12 -26.65 -31.95
N SER A 212 18.44 -26.41 -32.05
CA SER A 212 19.42 -26.87 -31.06
C SER A 212 20.07 -25.77 -30.21
N SER A 213 19.73 -24.48 -30.40
CA SER A 213 20.24 -23.38 -29.55
C SER A 213 19.15 -22.47 -28.98
N THR A 214 18.11 -23.03 -28.37
CA THR A 214 17.35 -22.25 -27.37
C THR A 214 18.24 -22.03 -26.15
N SER A 215 19.01 -20.95 -26.16
CA SER A 215 19.50 -20.33 -24.92
C SER A 215 18.29 -20.20 -23.99
N GLN A 216 18.21 -21.07 -22.98
CA GLN A 216 17.07 -21.07 -22.05
C GLN A 216 16.97 -19.67 -21.44
N ARG A 217 15.88 -18.97 -21.72
CA ARG A 217 15.60 -17.66 -21.12
C ARG A 217 15.48 -17.88 -19.61
N LYS A 218 16.49 -17.42 -18.89
CA LYS A 218 16.62 -17.61 -17.45
C LYS A 218 15.65 -16.69 -16.72
N THR A 219 15.07 -17.19 -15.63
CA THR A 219 14.32 -16.36 -14.69
C THR A 219 15.25 -15.94 -13.56
N THR A 220 15.40 -14.65 -13.33
CA THR A 220 16.26 -14.12 -12.25
C THR A 220 15.53 -13.08 -11.42
N ILE A 221 16.00 -12.89 -10.18
CA ILE A 221 15.57 -11.80 -9.32
C ILE A 221 16.79 -11.14 -8.68
N THR A 222 16.84 -9.81 -8.75
CA THR A 222 17.83 -8.98 -8.09
C THR A 222 17.11 -8.01 -7.16
N TRP A 223 17.37 -8.09 -5.86
CA TRP A 223 16.72 -7.23 -4.87
C TRP A 223 17.52 -5.95 -4.59
N PHE A 224 16.95 -4.77 -4.82
CA PHE A 224 17.63 -3.47 -4.64
C PHE A 224 17.39 -2.84 -3.25
N GLY A 225 16.63 -3.52 -2.40
CA GLY A 225 16.10 -2.98 -1.16
C GLY A 225 14.65 -2.53 -1.28
N GLN A 226 13.99 -2.45 -0.13
CA GLN A 226 12.55 -2.22 0.01
C GLN A 226 11.76 -3.19 -0.87
N SER A 227 10.77 -2.74 -1.62
CA SER A 227 10.02 -3.58 -2.57
C SER A 227 10.56 -3.48 -3.99
N THR A 228 11.77 -2.93 -4.16
CA THR A 228 12.41 -2.78 -5.47
C THR A 228 13.15 -4.04 -5.88
N CYS A 229 12.66 -4.72 -6.91
CA CYS A 229 13.31 -5.85 -7.55
C CYS A 229 13.44 -5.62 -9.05
N ILE A 230 14.52 -6.10 -9.63
CA ILE A 230 14.61 -6.35 -11.07
C ILE A 230 14.44 -7.85 -11.28
N VAL A 231 13.41 -8.23 -12.02
CA VAL A 231 13.08 -9.62 -12.34
C VAL A 231 13.23 -9.82 -13.84
N THR A 232 13.90 -10.89 -14.24
CA THR A 232 13.83 -11.37 -15.62
C THR A 232 12.92 -12.59 -15.66
N LEU A 233 11.98 -12.63 -16.60
CA LEU A 233 11.01 -13.70 -16.75
C LEU A 233 10.74 -13.94 -18.24
N ASP A 234 11.19 -15.07 -18.77
CA ASP A 234 10.97 -15.45 -20.19
C ASP A 234 11.30 -14.30 -21.18
N GLY A 235 12.47 -13.68 -21.00
CA GLY A 235 12.95 -12.59 -21.85
C GLY A 235 12.25 -11.24 -21.63
N LEU A 236 11.50 -11.08 -20.55
CA LEU A 236 10.93 -9.80 -20.11
C LEU A 236 11.66 -9.30 -18.87
N THR A 237 12.08 -8.03 -18.83
CA THR A 237 12.64 -7.42 -17.63
C THR A 237 11.61 -6.52 -16.94
N ILE A 238 11.35 -6.83 -15.68
CA ILE A 238 10.32 -6.26 -14.83
C ILE A 238 11.00 -5.52 -13.68
N LEU A 239 10.64 -4.26 -13.47
CA LEU A 239 11.01 -3.50 -12.27
C LEU A 239 9.79 -3.37 -11.37
N THR A 240 9.93 -3.64 -10.06
CA THR A 240 8.84 -3.49 -9.09
C THR A 240 9.11 -2.30 -8.18
N ASP A 241 8.05 -1.57 -7.78
CA ASP A 241 8.04 -0.50 -6.77
C ASP A 241 9.37 0.26 -6.64
N PRO A 242 9.77 0.99 -7.69
CA PRO A 242 11.13 1.48 -7.78
C PRO A 242 11.35 2.66 -6.84
N VAL A 243 12.27 2.47 -5.87
CA VAL A 243 12.74 3.53 -4.97
C VAL A 243 14.25 3.56 -4.93
N PHE A 244 14.80 4.69 -5.37
CA PHE A 244 16.24 4.95 -5.41
C PHE A 244 16.64 6.15 -4.53
N SER A 245 15.65 6.89 -4.02
CA SER A 245 15.81 8.00 -3.09
C SER A 245 16.51 7.61 -1.78
N ALA A 246 17.18 8.59 -1.18
CA ALA A 246 17.96 8.41 0.04
C ALA A 246 17.11 8.24 1.32
N ARG A 247 15.83 8.63 1.30
CA ARG A 247 14.88 8.49 2.42
C ARG A 247 13.51 8.06 1.92
N SER A 248 12.66 7.62 2.84
CA SER A 248 11.39 6.97 2.51
C SER A 248 10.29 7.89 1.98
N VAL A 249 10.40 9.22 2.13
CA VAL A 249 9.43 10.17 1.53
C VAL A 249 10.02 10.84 0.28
N ASN A 250 11.23 11.36 0.40
CA ASN A 250 12.03 11.92 -0.68
C ASN A 250 13.48 12.03 -0.20
N ASP A 251 14.38 12.70 -0.91
CA ASP A 251 15.79 12.81 -0.47
C ASP A 251 16.01 13.54 0.87
N TYR A 252 15.02 14.29 1.37
CA TYR A 252 15.15 15.17 2.54
C TYR A 252 14.27 14.80 3.73
N VAL A 253 13.14 14.15 3.50
CA VAL A 253 12.10 13.86 4.50
C VAL A 253 11.96 12.36 4.74
N GLY A 254 11.72 11.98 6.00
CA GLY A 254 11.49 10.60 6.42
C GLY A 254 12.76 9.83 6.83
N PRO A 255 12.57 8.59 7.32
CA PRO A 255 13.65 7.65 7.63
C PRO A 255 14.69 7.55 6.50
N LYS A 256 15.97 7.74 6.85
CA LYS A 256 17.08 7.54 5.92
C LYS A 256 17.24 6.05 5.62
N ARG A 257 17.58 5.74 4.37
CA ARG A 257 17.94 4.38 3.96
C ARG A 257 19.11 3.86 4.80
N LEU A 258 19.03 2.62 5.28
CA LEU A 258 20.09 1.98 6.05
C LEU A 258 21.32 1.67 5.19
N ARG A 259 21.10 1.24 3.95
CA ARG A 259 22.13 0.83 3.00
C ARG A 259 22.05 1.65 1.72
N THR A 260 23.11 1.70 0.93
CA THR A 260 23.06 2.35 -0.39
C THR A 260 22.32 1.49 -1.40
N VAL A 261 21.70 2.11 -2.41
CA VAL A 261 21.08 1.37 -3.52
C VAL A 261 22.19 0.65 -4.32
N PRO A 262 22.00 -0.61 -4.75
CA PRO A 262 23.00 -1.41 -5.50
C PRO A 262 23.35 -0.96 -6.93
N GLY A 263 23.19 0.31 -7.29
CA GLY A 263 23.48 0.80 -8.64
C GLY A 263 22.60 1.99 -9.02
N SER A 264 22.82 2.54 -10.23
CA SER A 264 21.99 3.62 -10.75
C SER A 264 20.82 3.07 -11.56
N ILE A 265 19.64 3.66 -11.45
CA ILE A 265 18.51 3.34 -12.33
C ILE A 265 18.84 3.57 -13.81
N LYS A 266 19.79 4.47 -14.11
CA LYS A 266 20.26 4.75 -15.46
C LYS A 266 20.91 3.53 -16.13
N ASP A 267 21.55 2.68 -15.35
CA ASP A 267 22.24 1.49 -15.86
C ASP A 267 21.26 0.43 -16.40
N TYR A 268 19.99 0.51 -15.98
CA TYR A 268 18.91 -0.39 -16.37
C TYR A 268 17.93 0.23 -17.35
N LYS A 269 18.09 1.53 -17.65
CA LYS A 269 17.29 2.22 -18.64
C LYS A 269 17.57 1.64 -20.03
N GLY A 270 16.52 1.22 -20.72
CA GLY A 270 16.61 0.57 -22.04
C GLY A 270 16.63 -0.96 -22.00
N ILE A 271 16.82 -1.58 -20.83
CA ILE A 271 16.62 -3.02 -20.65
C ILE A 271 15.33 -3.36 -19.91
N ILE A 272 14.84 -2.47 -19.03
CA ILE A 272 13.53 -2.64 -18.38
C ILE A 272 12.43 -2.50 -19.44
N ASP A 273 11.53 -3.48 -19.52
CA ASP A 273 10.37 -3.45 -20.42
C ASP A 273 9.12 -2.94 -19.70
N ILE A 274 8.90 -3.42 -18.46
CA ILE A 274 7.71 -3.10 -17.67
C ILE A 274 8.06 -2.66 -16.25
N VAL A 275 7.24 -1.78 -15.68
CA VAL A 275 7.31 -1.40 -14.27
C VAL A 275 5.98 -1.70 -13.60
N LEU A 276 6.01 -2.41 -12.48
CA LEU A 276 4.86 -2.70 -11.62
C LEU A 276 4.92 -1.77 -10.41
N VAL A 277 3.87 -0.97 -10.20
CA VAL A 277 3.75 -0.10 -9.02
C VAL A 277 2.57 -0.58 -8.20
N SER A 278 2.78 -1.14 -7.01
CA SER A 278 1.73 -1.69 -6.16
C SER A 278 0.80 -0.61 -5.62
N HIS A 279 1.33 0.54 -5.21
CA HIS A 279 0.58 1.67 -4.69
C HIS A 279 1.44 2.94 -4.67
N ASP A 280 0.85 4.05 -4.25
CA ASP A 280 1.48 5.37 -4.33
C ASP A 280 2.15 5.83 -3.04
N HIS A 281 2.49 4.97 -2.07
CA HIS A 281 3.36 5.44 -0.98
C HIS A 281 4.76 5.79 -1.51
N PHE A 282 5.43 6.70 -0.80
CA PHE A 282 6.71 7.25 -1.25
C PHE A 282 7.85 6.22 -1.28
N ASP A 283 7.78 5.21 -0.42
CA ASP A 283 8.73 4.09 -0.37
C ASP A 283 8.41 2.98 -1.38
N HIS A 284 7.42 3.20 -2.26
CA HIS A 284 7.07 2.32 -3.39
C HIS A 284 7.06 3.03 -4.75
N LEU A 285 6.86 4.35 -4.77
CA LEU A 285 6.77 5.13 -6.00
C LEU A 285 7.64 6.38 -5.92
N ASP A 286 8.84 6.28 -6.49
CA ASP A 286 9.82 7.35 -6.55
C ASP A 286 9.66 8.19 -7.83
N GLU A 287 9.37 9.48 -7.64
CA GLU A 287 9.19 10.42 -8.74
C GLU A 287 10.45 10.60 -9.60
N GLN A 288 11.65 10.48 -9.01
CA GLN A 288 12.89 10.61 -9.78
C GLN A 288 13.06 9.45 -10.75
N VAL A 289 12.70 8.24 -10.33
CA VAL A 289 12.73 7.05 -11.20
C VAL A 289 11.69 7.18 -12.31
N VAL A 290 10.49 7.67 -11.98
CA VAL A 290 9.43 7.92 -12.97
C VAL A 290 9.90 8.91 -14.04
N ARG A 291 10.58 9.99 -13.65
CA ARG A 291 11.15 10.97 -14.60
C ARG A 291 12.30 10.38 -15.43
N GLU A 292 13.15 9.55 -14.83
CA GLU A 292 14.29 8.95 -15.52
C GLU A 292 13.85 7.91 -16.56
N LEU A 293 12.99 6.96 -16.19
CA LEU A 293 12.49 5.92 -17.10
C LEU A 293 11.43 6.45 -18.07
N ASN A 294 10.62 7.43 -17.65
CA ASN A 294 9.60 8.07 -18.48
C ASN A 294 8.72 7.08 -19.29
N ASN A 295 8.46 7.37 -20.56
CA ASN A 295 7.72 6.53 -21.50
C ASN A 295 8.57 5.42 -22.15
N THR A 296 9.84 5.22 -21.77
CA THR A 296 10.65 4.11 -22.36
C THR A 296 10.23 2.73 -21.87
N VAL A 297 9.40 2.68 -20.83
CA VAL A 297 8.87 1.46 -20.21
C VAL A 297 7.35 1.54 -20.17
N THR A 298 6.69 0.40 -20.04
CA THR A 298 5.24 0.35 -19.78
C THR A 298 4.97 0.27 -18.28
N TRP A 299 4.25 1.25 -17.74
CA TRP A 299 3.90 1.29 -16.32
C TRP A 299 2.54 0.62 -16.09
N TYR A 300 2.50 -0.43 -15.27
CA TYR A 300 1.26 -1.02 -14.78
C TYR A 300 1.00 -0.55 -13.35
N ILE A 301 -0.15 0.09 -13.16
CA ILE A 301 -0.49 0.81 -11.93
C ILE A 301 -1.94 0.52 -11.51
N PRO A 302 -2.28 0.68 -10.21
CA PRO A 302 -3.64 0.56 -9.73
C PRO A 302 -4.53 1.69 -10.26
N LEU A 303 -5.82 1.41 -10.33
CA LEU A 303 -6.86 2.34 -10.77
C LEU A 303 -6.90 3.63 -9.92
N GLY A 304 -6.83 4.79 -10.57
CA GLY A 304 -6.90 6.13 -9.97
C GLY A 304 -5.55 6.84 -9.81
N LEU A 305 -4.45 6.23 -10.26
CA LEU A 305 -3.10 6.78 -10.15
C LEU A 305 -2.56 7.39 -11.46
N ARG A 306 -3.22 7.18 -12.61
CA ARG A 306 -2.80 7.68 -13.93
C ARG A 306 -2.58 9.17 -13.96
N ASP A 307 -3.48 9.95 -13.36
CA ASP A 307 -3.38 11.41 -13.38
C ASP A 307 -2.08 11.90 -12.74
N TRP A 308 -1.53 11.17 -11.75
CA TRP A 308 -0.25 11.48 -11.15
C TRP A 308 0.91 11.31 -12.14
N PHE A 309 0.87 10.29 -13.00
CA PHE A 309 1.86 10.04 -14.07
C PHE A 309 1.72 11.04 -15.22
N VAL A 310 0.48 11.30 -15.67
CA VAL A 310 0.19 12.21 -16.79
C VAL A 310 0.66 13.63 -16.46
N ARG A 311 0.45 14.11 -15.23
CA ARG A 311 0.97 15.42 -14.78
C ARG A 311 2.50 15.53 -14.83
N ARG A 312 3.20 14.40 -14.95
CA ARG A 312 4.68 14.31 -15.06
C ARG A 312 5.15 13.98 -16.47
N GLY A 313 4.25 14.00 -17.46
CA GLY A 313 4.59 13.72 -18.87
C GLY A 313 4.72 12.22 -19.20
N VAL A 314 4.30 11.33 -18.29
CA VAL A 314 4.32 9.87 -18.53
C VAL A 314 2.93 9.42 -18.96
N LEU A 315 2.84 8.94 -20.20
CA LEU A 315 1.61 8.54 -20.89
C LEU A 315 1.57 7.04 -21.18
N ASN A 316 2.72 6.35 -21.25
CA ASN A 316 2.80 4.89 -21.41
C ASN A 316 2.49 4.17 -20.09
N VAL A 317 1.28 4.38 -19.61
CA VAL A 317 0.78 3.91 -18.32
C VAL A 317 -0.56 3.21 -18.51
N ILE A 318 -0.74 2.07 -17.85
CA ILE A 318 -1.93 1.22 -17.90
C ILE A 318 -2.47 1.10 -16.48
N GLU A 319 -3.69 1.59 -16.26
CA GLU A 319 -4.40 1.42 -15.01
C GLU A 319 -5.20 0.13 -15.01
N LEU A 320 -5.12 -0.60 -13.91
CA LEU A 320 -5.87 -1.83 -13.69
C LEU A 320 -6.61 -1.76 -12.35
N ASP A 321 -7.89 -2.13 -12.39
CA ASP A 321 -8.66 -2.52 -11.21
C ASP A 321 -8.32 -3.96 -10.81
N TRP A 322 -8.68 -4.36 -9.60
CA TRP A 322 -8.49 -5.74 -9.16
C TRP A 322 -9.22 -6.74 -10.05
N TRP A 323 -8.54 -7.86 -10.29
CA TRP A 323 -8.94 -8.94 -11.19
C TRP A 323 -9.01 -8.55 -12.67
N GLN A 324 -8.55 -7.35 -13.04
CA GLN A 324 -8.34 -7.02 -14.45
C GLN A 324 -7.03 -7.61 -14.95
N GLU A 325 -7.12 -8.23 -16.12
CA GLU A 325 -6.02 -8.81 -16.86
C GLU A 325 -5.84 -8.07 -18.18
N ILE A 326 -4.59 -7.94 -18.61
CA ILE A 326 -4.25 -7.39 -19.92
C ILE A 326 -3.03 -8.10 -20.50
N HIS A 327 -3.04 -8.29 -21.82
CA HIS A 327 -1.87 -8.77 -22.53
C HIS A 327 -0.89 -7.63 -22.77
N HIS A 328 0.41 -7.86 -22.53
CA HIS A 328 1.42 -6.85 -22.81
C HIS A 328 1.50 -6.57 -24.31
N LYS A 329 1.46 -5.30 -24.70
CA LYS A 329 1.40 -4.89 -26.11
C LYS A 329 2.56 -5.43 -26.94
N GLU A 330 3.79 -5.34 -26.43
CA GLU A 330 5.00 -5.81 -27.12
C GLU A 330 5.25 -7.33 -26.95
N ARG A 331 4.57 -7.97 -25.99
CA ARG A 331 4.60 -9.42 -25.72
C ARG A 331 3.20 -9.96 -25.44
N PRO A 332 2.36 -10.18 -26.48
CA PRO A 332 0.98 -10.63 -26.27
C PRO A 332 0.85 -12.00 -25.60
N ASP A 333 1.92 -12.79 -25.59
CA ASP A 333 2.04 -14.04 -24.84
C ASP A 333 2.18 -13.85 -23.32
N VAL A 334 2.43 -12.61 -22.87
CA VAL A 334 2.53 -12.24 -21.46
C VAL A 334 1.24 -11.57 -20.99
N VAL A 335 0.67 -12.09 -19.90
CA VAL A 335 -0.49 -11.52 -19.21
C VAL A 335 -0.04 -10.83 -17.94
N ILE A 336 -0.51 -9.60 -17.73
CA ILE A 336 -0.38 -8.86 -16.48
C ILE A 336 -1.75 -8.77 -15.84
N ALA A 337 -1.85 -9.16 -14.57
CA ALA A 337 -3.07 -9.02 -13.78
C ALA A 337 -2.79 -8.18 -12.53
N ALA A 338 -3.67 -7.22 -12.23
CA ALA A 338 -3.71 -6.60 -10.92
C ALA A 338 -4.64 -7.42 -10.02
N VAL A 339 -4.15 -7.84 -8.86
CA VAL A 339 -4.93 -8.64 -7.90
C VAL A 339 -5.01 -7.93 -6.55
N PRO A 340 -6.01 -8.24 -5.71
CA PRO A 340 -6.24 -7.51 -4.47
C PRO A 340 -5.09 -7.61 -3.48
N ALA A 341 -4.93 -6.55 -2.69
CA ALA A 341 -4.04 -6.45 -1.55
C ALA A 341 -4.79 -5.79 -0.38
N MET A 342 -4.47 -6.14 0.86
CA MET A 342 -5.03 -5.52 2.07
C MET A 342 -4.10 -4.40 2.55
N HIS A 343 -4.26 -3.21 1.96
CA HIS A 343 -3.43 -2.03 2.27
C HIS A 343 -4.22 -0.73 2.06
N TRP A 344 -3.53 0.38 1.79
CA TRP A 344 -4.10 1.70 1.55
C TRP A 344 -3.18 2.52 0.64
N SER A 345 -3.64 3.72 0.25
CA SER A 345 -2.91 4.63 -0.64
C SER A 345 -3.06 6.10 -0.22
N GLY A 346 -2.23 6.97 -0.77
CA GLY A 346 -2.23 8.41 -0.58
C GLY A 346 -1.13 8.90 0.37
N SER A 347 -1.42 9.95 1.12
CA SER A 347 -0.48 10.75 1.92
C SER A 347 0.58 11.49 1.11
N ARG A 348 0.37 11.67 -0.20
CA ARG A 348 1.26 12.50 -1.04
C ARG A 348 0.91 13.97 -1.00
N ILE A 349 -0.38 14.27 -0.87
CA ILE A 349 -0.91 15.62 -0.61
C ILE A 349 -1.94 15.55 0.51
N PRO A 350 -2.24 16.67 1.21
CA PRO A 350 -3.26 16.66 2.24
C PRO A 350 -4.61 16.15 1.70
N PHE A 351 -5.24 15.23 2.45
CA PHE A 351 -6.60 14.71 2.19
C PHE A 351 -6.78 13.79 0.95
N ASP A 352 -5.71 13.23 0.39
CA ASP A 352 -5.76 12.29 -0.76
C ASP A 352 -5.87 10.80 -0.41
N LYS A 353 -6.07 10.47 0.88
CA LYS A 353 -6.08 9.09 1.35
C LYS A 353 -7.09 8.24 0.57
N ASN A 354 -6.64 7.10 0.04
CA ASN A 354 -7.44 6.12 -0.69
C ASN A 354 -8.15 6.67 -1.96
N THR A 355 -7.63 7.71 -2.60
CA THR A 355 -8.19 8.21 -3.87
C THR A 355 -7.81 7.35 -5.08
N SER A 356 -6.65 6.68 -5.00
CA SER A 356 -6.14 5.65 -5.90
C SER A 356 -6.29 4.25 -5.26
N LEU A 357 -6.29 3.19 -6.06
CA LEU A 357 -6.27 1.82 -5.56
C LEU A 357 -4.83 1.41 -5.18
N TRP A 358 -4.68 0.24 -4.56
CA TRP A 358 -3.41 -0.44 -4.26
C TRP A 358 -3.56 -1.89 -4.70
N SER A 359 -2.52 -2.55 -5.20
CA SER A 359 -2.63 -3.88 -5.81
C SER A 359 -1.36 -4.71 -5.61
N SER A 360 -1.53 -6.02 -5.54
CA SER A 360 -0.48 -6.97 -5.92
C SER A 360 -0.55 -7.21 -7.43
N PHE A 361 0.49 -7.80 -8.02
CA PHE A 361 0.52 -8.12 -9.46
C PHE A 361 0.89 -9.56 -9.73
N VAL A 362 0.28 -10.12 -10.77
CA VAL A 362 0.67 -11.37 -11.40
C VAL A 362 1.18 -11.08 -12.80
N VAL A 363 2.31 -11.68 -13.17
CA VAL A 363 2.82 -11.70 -14.54
C VAL A 363 2.93 -13.15 -14.97
N LYS A 364 2.14 -13.57 -15.98
CA LYS A 364 2.22 -14.92 -16.56
C LYS A 364 2.86 -14.85 -17.94
N SER A 365 3.86 -15.68 -18.18
CA SER A 365 4.46 -15.93 -19.48
C SER A 365 4.34 -17.43 -19.83
N PRO A 366 4.65 -17.83 -21.07
CA PRO A 366 4.61 -19.24 -21.46
C PRO A 366 5.50 -20.16 -20.62
N ASN A 367 6.67 -19.66 -20.20
CA ASN A 367 7.69 -20.46 -19.51
C ASN A 367 7.83 -20.15 -18.01
N GLY A 368 6.96 -19.32 -17.45
CA GLY A 368 7.00 -19.03 -16.02
C GLY A 368 6.00 -17.97 -15.58
N SER A 369 5.95 -17.74 -14.28
CA SER A 369 5.05 -16.74 -13.71
C SER A 369 5.65 -16.12 -12.45
N PHE A 370 5.37 -14.83 -12.29
CA PHE A 370 5.86 -14.01 -11.19
C PHE A 370 4.68 -13.42 -10.41
N PHE A 371 4.71 -13.54 -9.09
CA PHE A 371 3.81 -12.83 -8.19
C PHE A 371 4.56 -11.74 -7.43
N PHE A 372 4.15 -10.50 -7.61
CA PHE A 372 4.63 -9.37 -6.84
C PHE A 372 3.58 -8.98 -5.79
N CYS A 373 3.87 -9.22 -4.52
CA CYS A 373 2.91 -9.00 -3.45
C CYS A 373 2.65 -7.50 -3.18
N GLY A 374 3.65 -6.63 -3.35
CA GLY A 374 3.57 -5.26 -2.86
C GLY A 374 3.43 -5.23 -1.33
N ASP A 375 2.81 -4.18 -0.79
CA ASP A 375 2.43 -4.13 0.61
C ASP A 375 1.03 -4.66 0.83
N THR A 376 0.89 -5.56 1.81
CA THR A 376 -0.39 -6.10 2.21
C THR A 376 -0.29 -6.71 3.60
N GLY A 377 -1.37 -6.60 4.37
CA GLY A 377 -1.63 -7.48 5.50
C GLY A 377 -2.02 -8.88 5.02
N TYR A 378 -2.17 -9.80 5.97
CA TYR A 378 -2.58 -11.17 5.67
C TYR A 378 -4.10 -11.34 5.76
N SER A 379 -4.67 -12.04 4.78
CA SER A 379 -6.06 -12.50 4.81
C SER A 379 -6.09 -14.00 4.55
N ASP A 380 -6.90 -14.73 5.32
CA ASP A 380 -6.95 -16.19 5.32
C ASP A 380 -7.38 -16.78 3.96
N GLU A 381 -8.12 -16.02 3.16
CA GLU A 381 -8.67 -16.50 1.89
C GLU A 381 -7.96 -15.93 0.65
N LEU A 382 -7.38 -14.73 0.74
CA LEU A 382 -6.93 -13.96 -0.43
C LEU A 382 -5.90 -14.72 -1.26
N PHE A 383 -4.81 -15.18 -0.64
CA PHE A 383 -3.71 -15.83 -1.34
C PHE A 383 -4.13 -17.18 -1.91
N SER A 384 -5.00 -17.91 -1.21
CA SER A 384 -5.62 -19.15 -1.70
C SER A 384 -6.46 -18.93 -2.96
N VAL A 385 -7.19 -17.80 -3.06
CA VAL A 385 -7.96 -17.45 -4.25
C VAL A 385 -7.04 -17.07 -5.41
N ILE A 386 -6.02 -16.25 -5.16
CA ILE A 386 -5.01 -15.89 -6.17
C ILE A 386 -4.30 -17.16 -6.67
N GLY A 387 -3.89 -18.04 -5.76
CA GLY A 387 -3.24 -19.32 -6.08
C GLY A 387 -4.11 -20.19 -6.98
N LYS A 388 -5.41 -20.35 -6.66
CA LYS A 388 -6.34 -21.13 -7.50
C LYS A 388 -6.47 -20.62 -8.93
N LEU A 389 -6.37 -19.31 -9.14
CA LEU A 389 -6.54 -18.69 -10.46
C LEU A 389 -5.24 -18.67 -11.27
N TYR A 390 -4.11 -18.42 -10.61
CA TYR A 390 -2.88 -18.05 -11.31
C TYR A 390 -1.72 -19.03 -11.14
N ALA A 391 -1.74 -19.93 -10.14
CA ALA A 391 -0.70 -20.92 -9.95
C ALA A 391 -0.58 -21.87 -11.17
N PRO A 392 0.57 -22.55 -11.36
CA PRO A 392 1.80 -22.48 -10.57
C PRO A 392 2.54 -21.14 -10.72
N PHE A 393 3.37 -20.80 -9.73
CA PHE A 393 4.28 -19.66 -9.73
C PHE A 393 5.74 -20.13 -9.75
N SER A 394 6.55 -19.57 -10.65
CA SER A 394 8.00 -19.79 -10.64
C SER A 394 8.66 -18.93 -9.56
N LEU A 395 8.21 -17.70 -9.42
CA LEU A 395 8.80 -16.71 -8.51
C LEU A 395 7.71 -15.93 -7.78
N ALA A 396 7.92 -15.64 -6.51
CA ALA A 396 7.13 -14.66 -5.77
C ALA A 396 8.01 -13.74 -4.91
N ALA A 397 7.59 -12.49 -4.72
CA ALA A 397 8.24 -11.56 -3.82
C ALA A 397 7.25 -11.08 -2.76
N PHE A 398 7.55 -11.34 -1.47
CA PHE A 398 6.66 -11.09 -0.33
C PHE A 398 7.29 -10.12 0.66
N PRO A 399 6.56 -9.11 1.17
CA PRO A 399 7.06 -8.24 2.22
C PRO A 399 7.23 -9.02 3.51
N ILE A 400 8.32 -8.77 4.23
CA ILE A 400 8.61 -9.39 5.53
C ILE A 400 8.98 -8.36 6.63
N GLY A 401 8.96 -7.07 6.28
CA GLY A 401 9.28 -5.95 7.17
C GLY A 401 8.07 -5.07 7.46
N SER A 402 8.27 -4.01 8.24
CA SER A 402 7.25 -3.02 8.59
C SER A 402 6.07 -3.55 9.40
N TYR A 403 6.29 -4.60 10.20
CA TYR A 403 5.20 -5.37 10.81
C TYR A 403 4.99 -5.15 12.31
N GLU A 404 5.89 -4.48 13.04
CA GLU A 404 5.70 -4.14 14.46
C GLU A 404 5.31 -2.66 14.68
N PRO A 405 4.49 -2.36 15.70
CA PRO A 405 3.80 -3.31 16.58
C PRO A 405 2.63 -4.00 15.86
N ARG A 406 2.46 -5.32 16.06
CA ARG A 406 1.37 -6.08 15.40
C ARG A 406 -0.02 -5.45 15.56
N ARG A 407 -0.32 -4.83 16.71
CA ARG A 407 -1.62 -4.16 16.94
C ARG A 407 -1.90 -3.05 15.93
N LEU A 408 -0.87 -2.32 15.51
CA LEU A 408 -1.01 -1.22 14.55
C LEU A 408 -0.75 -1.68 13.11
N MET A 409 0.12 -2.66 12.89
CA MET A 409 0.59 -2.96 11.53
C MET A 409 -0.10 -4.17 10.88
N LYS A 410 -0.68 -5.11 11.62
CA LYS A 410 -1.19 -6.38 11.05
C LYS A 410 -2.20 -6.24 9.91
N HIS A 411 -2.95 -5.14 9.89
CA HIS A 411 -4.00 -4.88 8.91
C HIS A 411 -3.46 -4.28 7.60
N VAL A 412 -2.19 -3.88 7.56
CA VAL A 412 -1.52 -3.25 6.40
C VAL A 412 -0.22 -3.96 6.00
N HIS A 413 0.47 -4.61 6.94
CA HIS A 413 1.72 -5.32 6.71
C HIS A 413 1.70 -6.70 7.36
N MET A 414 2.00 -7.72 6.53
CA MET A 414 2.28 -9.06 7.02
C MET A 414 3.63 -9.14 7.75
N GLY A 415 3.69 -10.02 8.75
CA GLY A 415 4.95 -10.46 9.33
C GLY A 415 5.59 -11.61 8.53
N PRO A 416 6.84 -11.99 8.84
CA PRO A 416 7.51 -13.13 8.18
C PRO A 416 6.75 -14.46 8.29
N ASP A 417 6.04 -14.70 9.40
CA ASP A 417 5.21 -15.89 9.61
C ASP A 417 3.99 -15.91 8.68
N GLU A 418 3.32 -14.77 8.55
CA GLU A 418 2.20 -14.57 7.63
C GLU A 418 2.66 -14.61 6.16
N ALA A 419 3.87 -14.15 5.86
CA ALA A 419 4.46 -14.29 4.52
C ALA A 419 4.65 -15.76 4.14
N VAL A 420 5.10 -16.62 5.07
CA VAL A 420 5.22 -18.08 4.83
C VAL A 420 3.84 -18.72 4.63
N LYS A 421 2.82 -18.30 5.38
CA LYS A 421 1.44 -18.74 5.14
C LYS A 421 0.96 -18.31 3.75
N ALA A 422 1.17 -17.05 3.38
CA ALA A 422 0.81 -16.52 2.06
C ALA A 422 1.53 -17.27 0.93
N HIS A 423 2.80 -17.61 1.10
CA HIS A 423 3.55 -18.46 0.16
C HIS A 423 2.88 -19.83 -0.04
N ASN A 424 2.47 -20.48 1.05
CA ASN A 424 1.81 -21.78 0.99
C ASN A 424 0.44 -21.68 0.29
N ASP A 425 -0.37 -20.71 0.70
CA ASP A 425 -1.72 -20.47 0.18
C ASP A 425 -1.72 -20.07 -1.30
N LEU A 426 -0.68 -19.36 -1.75
CA LEU A 426 -0.48 -19.00 -3.16
C LEU A 426 -0.17 -20.23 -4.05
N GLY A 427 0.02 -21.41 -3.46
CA GLY A 427 0.33 -22.66 -4.18
C GLY A 427 1.82 -22.96 -4.28
N ARG A 428 2.59 -22.55 -3.25
CA ARG A 428 4.03 -22.83 -3.06
C ARG A 428 4.87 -22.51 -4.32
N PRO A 429 5.10 -21.21 -4.61
CA PRO A 429 5.99 -20.79 -5.70
C PRO A 429 7.35 -21.48 -5.62
N THR A 430 7.98 -21.80 -6.77
CA THR A 430 9.29 -22.49 -6.78
C THR A 430 10.34 -21.72 -5.97
N LEU A 431 10.40 -20.40 -6.14
CA LEU A 431 11.19 -19.51 -5.31
C LEU A 431 10.34 -18.36 -4.76
N SER A 432 10.48 -18.05 -3.49
CA SER A 432 10.00 -16.82 -2.87
C SER A 432 11.15 -16.02 -2.25
N VAL A 433 11.11 -14.70 -2.45
CA VAL A 433 12.12 -13.77 -1.90
C VAL A 433 11.45 -12.77 -0.96
N GLY A 434 12.00 -12.62 0.24
CA GLY A 434 11.57 -11.63 1.21
C GLY A 434 12.01 -10.21 0.86
N ILE A 435 11.06 -9.29 0.73
CA ILE A 435 11.24 -7.86 0.39
C ILE A 435 10.73 -6.94 1.52
N HIS A 436 10.76 -5.63 1.33
CA HIS A 436 10.29 -4.59 2.26
C HIS A 436 10.99 -4.53 3.63
N TRP A 437 12.21 -5.07 3.73
CA TRP A 437 12.97 -5.08 4.97
C TRP A 437 14.39 -4.51 4.81
N GLY A 438 15.04 -4.21 5.94
CA GLY A 438 16.46 -3.81 5.97
C GLY A 438 16.80 -2.48 5.29
N THR A 439 15.80 -1.75 4.76
CA THR A 439 16.02 -0.60 3.88
C THR A 439 15.63 0.71 4.55
N PHE A 440 14.37 0.86 4.95
CA PHE A 440 13.89 1.96 5.78
C PHE A 440 13.32 1.39 7.07
N MET A 441 13.54 2.06 8.20
CA MET A 441 12.87 1.69 9.46
C MET A 441 11.62 2.54 9.65
N MET A 442 10.46 1.94 9.39
CA MET A 442 9.14 2.59 9.43
C MET A 442 8.22 1.98 10.51
N SER A 443 8.77 1.11 11.32
CA SER A 443 8.10 0.18 12.26
C SER A 443 9.00 -0.06 13.47
N ASP A 444 8.62 -0.95 14.39
CA ASP A 444 9.31 -1.20 15.66
C ASP A 444 10.20 -2.44 15.76
N GLU A 445 10.20 -3.31 14.75
CA GLU A 445 11.03 -4.51 14.79
C GLU A 445 12.52 -4.16 14.78
N HIS A 446 13.34 -5.07 15.30
CA HIS A 446 14.78 -4.95 15.13
C HIS A 446 15.10 -5.12 13.63
N TYR A 447 16.03 -4.33 13.09
CA TYR A 447 16.32 -4.30 11.66
C TYR A 447 16.75 -5.66 11.04
N LEU A 448 17.21 -6.61 11.87
CA LEU A 448 17.56 -7.99 11.49
C LEU A 448 16.53 -9.06 11.88
N ASP A 449 15.44 -8.69 12.55
CA ASP A 449 14.39 -9.65 12.90
C ASP A 449 13.70 -10.25 11.65
N PRO A 450 13.40 -9.50 10.57
CA PRO A 450 12.72 -10.05 9.40
C PRO A 450 13.33 -11.34 8.81
N PRO A 451 14.62 -11.38 8.41
CA PRO A 451 15.23 -12.59 7.84
C PRO A 451 15.32 -13.74 8.86
N LYS A 452 15.57 -13.41 10.14
CA LYS A 452 15.66 -14.42 11.21
C LYS A 452 14.31 -15.11 11.41
N LYS A 453 13.24 -14.33 11.60
CA LYS A 453 11.89 -14.86 11.79
C LYS A 453 11.37 -15.56 10.54
N LEU A 454 11.73 -15.07 9.34
CA LEU A 454 11.38 -15.78 8.10
C LEU A 454 11.98 -17.18 8.09
N LYS A 455 13.28 -17.30 8.41
CA LYS A 455 13.96 -18.59 8.45
C LYS A 455 13.33 -19.53 9.48
N GLU A 456 12.99 -19.03 10.67
CA GLU A 456 12.31 -19.79 11.71
C GLU A 456 10.94 -20.30 11.24
N ALA A 457 10.10 -19.40 10.70
CA ALA A 457 8.76 -19.74 10.20
C ALA A 457 8.82 -20.69 8.99
N TRP A 458 9.80 -20.53 8.11
CA TRP A 458 10.00 -21.43 6.97
C TRP A 458 10.36 -22.85 7.42
N LEU A 459 11.31 -22.99 8.35
CA LEU A 459 11.70 -24.30 8.88
C LEU A 459 10.54 -24.99 9.60
N GLU A 460 9.75 -24.24 10.36
CA GLU A 460 8.54 -24.77 11.01
C GLU A 460 7.49 -25.20 9.98
N SER A 461 7.26 -24.40 8.94
CA SER A 461 6.35 -24.75 7.84
C SER A 461 6.79 -26.03 7.12
N GLU A 462 8.08 -26.16 6.79
CA GLU A 462 8.61 -27.33 6.10
C GLU A 462 8.58 -28.59 6.97
N ALA A 463 8.81 -28.48 8.28
CA ALA A 463 8.70 -29.61 9.21
C ALA A 463 7.26 -30.14 9.32
N ASN A 464 6.27 -29.25 9.18
CA ASN A 464 4.85 -29.60 9.21
C ASN A 464 4.30 -30.06 7.85
N HIS A 465 5.05 -29.86 6.76
CA HIS A 465 4.61 -30.21 5.42
C HIS A 465 5.01 -31.65 5.08
N GLN A 466 4.02 -32.52 4.83
CA GLN A 466 4.29 -33.80 4.19
C GLN A 466 4.44 -33.56 2.67
N PRO A 467 5.59 -33.88 2.05
CA PRO A 467 5.79 -33.61 0.64
C PRO A 467 4.80 -34.45 -0.19
N VAL A 468 3.84 -33.77 -0.84
CA VAL A 468 2.88 -34.39 -1.76
C VAL A 468 3.55 -34.78 -3.09
N ASP A 469 4.63 -34.09 -3.44
CA ASP A 469 5.47 -34.36 -4.60
C ASP A 469 6.94 -34.17 -4.20
N ALA A 470 7.70 -35.26 -4.12
CA ALA A 470 9.12 -35.25 -3.74
C ALA A 470 10.01 -34.48 -4.73
N ASN A 471 9.52 -34.20 -5.95
CA ASN A 471 10.30 -33.57 -7.01
C ASN A 471 10.13 -32.04 -7.08
N ARG A 472 9.07 -31.46 -6.49
CA ARG A 472 8.86 -30.01 -6.53
C ARG A 472 9.46 -29.31 -5.32
N LYS A 473 10.73 -28.87 -5.46
CA LYS A 473 11.42 -28.09 -4.43
C LYS A 473 10.90 -26.65 -4.43
N SER A 474 10.28 -26.24 -3.32
CA SER A 474 9.95 -24.84 -3.04
C SER A 474 10.98 -24.26 -2.08
N GLN A 475 11.30 -22.97 -2.23
CA GLN A 475 12.21 -22.26 -1.33
C GLN A 475 11.66 -20.88 -0.98
N PHE A 476 11.91 -20.45 0.26
CA PHE A 476 11.68 -19.06 0.68
C PHE A 476 12.95 -18.50 1.32
N ILE A 477 13.58 -17.55 0.63
CA ILE A 477 14.88 -16.99 1.00
C ILE A 477 14.81 -15.47 1.22
N THR A 478 15.86 -14.95 1.86
CA THR A 478 16.24 -13.54 1.80
C THR A 478 17.57 -13.41 1.10
N THR A 479 17.82 -12.31 0.40
CA THR A 479 19.09 -12.05 -0.28
C THR A 479 19.78 -10.81 0.29
N ALA A 480 21.06 -10.63 -0.02
CA ALA A 480 21.72 -9.35 0.16
C ALA A 480 21.17 -8.31 -0.84
N PHE A 481 21.42 -7.03 -0.56
CA PHE A 481 21.13 -5.96 -1.51
C PHE A 481 21.99 -6.16 -2.76
N GLY A 482 21.38 -6.11 -3.94
CA GLY A 482 22.03 -6.25 -5.25
C GLY A 482 22.40 -7.68 -5.61
N GLU A 483 22.13 -8.65 -4.75
CA GLU A 483 22.34 -10.06 -5.05
C GLU A 483 21.37 -10.51 -6.14
N THR A 484 21.91 -11.12 -7.20
CA THR A 484 21.13 -11.67 -8.30
C THR A 484 21.02 -13.18 -8.10
N VAL A 485 19.79 -13.68 -8.05
CA VAL A 485 19.47 -15.10 -7.84
C VAL A 485 18.83 -15.65 -9.11
N LEU A 486 19.28 -16.83 -9.52
CA LEU A 486 18.68 -17.61 -10.60
C LEU A 486 17.54 -18.47 -10.02
N VAL A 487 16.38 -18.48 -10.67
CA VAL A 487 15.30 -19.42 -10.37
C VAL A 487 15.56 -20.69 -11.19
N GLU A 488 15.86 -21.78 -10.49
CA GLU A 488 15.99 -23.10 -11.11
C GLU A 488 14.59 -23.64 -11.45
N ASN A 489 14.40 -24.08 -12.69
CA ASN A 489 13.12 -24.63 -13.18
C ASN A 489 12.98 -26.12 -12.88
#